data_AF-A0A9N8HQJ2-F1
#
_entry.id   AF-A0A9N8HQJ2-F1
#
_cell.length_a   1.000
_cell.length_b   1.000
_cell.length_c   1.000
_cell.angle_alpha   90.00
_cell.angle_beta   90.00
_cell.angle_gamma   90.00
#
_symmetry.space_group_name_H-M   'P 1'
#
loop_
_entity.id
_entity.type
_entity.pdbx_description
1 polymer ?
#
loop_
_entity_poly.entity_id
_entity_poly.type
_entity_poly.pdbx_seq_one_letter_code
_entity_poly.pdbx_strand_id
1 'polypeptide(L)'
;MPPDDDHNDNPKTTKQDGDTKPSLATPLADFKFPENQENKNDNDKNNNEYPYPPKSLPLISLKEGLQKKATPWTLASWVKLALTLDGRDKITKVCQYSARMLAWWFAGQTNQVKRFKALQASLTTSRKAYRLGRSLIEIQKIRDSGLLELFFFDPTTTAGKNIAKADPAWKIIGSALKIIGLLGFWAGDNVNFLTGSGLFDDYRVESQKERITRRNQLKTKASLFANRCYFLGAVAGLVTSLRVYLTFRQTTLQAAQERLVATTSRVEETRGIDDDDDEHTKSKQLWNQAKQALDAAKEKQFSIFVTLLKSCVDVMVFSNNPGIDLHKKFRGKKNHEGFHCVCGLISATTVLYNNFPNAKK
;
A
#
# COMPACT_ATOMS: atom_id res chain seq x y z
N MET A 1 33.65 60.12 -20.58
CA MET A 1 34.49 59.31 -19.68
C MET A 1 33.72 59.04 -18.40
N PRO A 2 33.07 57.88 -18.28
CA PRO A 2 32.72 57.27 -17.00
C PRO A 2 33.79 56.23 -16.58
N PRO A 3 33.95 55.95 -15.28
CA PRO A 3 35.02 55.13 -14.74
C PRO A 3 34.73 53.63 -14.81
N ASP A 4 35.81 52.88 -14.69
CA ASP A 4 35.97 51.45 -14.94
C ASP A 4 35.17 50.55 -13.98
N ASP A 5 34.53 49.53 -14.55
CA ASP A 5 33.90 48.44 -13.82
C ASP A 5 34.95 47.36 -13.50
N ASP A 6 35.14 47.14 -12.20
CA ASP A 6 36.06 46.19 -11.60
C ASP A 6 35.75 44.73 -11.99
N HIS A 7 36.84 44.04 -12.33
CA HIS A 7 36.92 42.60 -12.55
C HIS A 7 36.47 41.80 -11.32
N ASN A 8 35.45 40.97 -11.49
CA ASN A 8 35.03 39.97 -10.51
C ASN A 8 35.67 38.61 -10.84
N ASP A 9 36.75 38.30 -10.10
CA ASP A 9 37.47 37.02 -10.16
C ASP A 9 36.63 35.88 -9.58
N ASN A 10 36.34 34.90 -10.41
CA ASN A 10 35.64 33.68 -10.04
C ASN A 10 36.67 32.57 -9.72
N PRO A 11 36.70 32.00 -8.50
CA PRO A 11 37.72 31.01 -8.16
C PRO A 11 37.47 29.67 -8.87
N LYS A 12 38.49 29.25 -9.64
CA LYS A 12 38.64 27.93 -10.25
C LYS A 12 38.50 26.83 -9.19
N THR A 13 37.45 26.02 -9.28
CA THR A 13 37.35 24.75 -8.57
C THR A 13 38.20 23.69 -9.27
N THR A 14 39.32 23.35 -8.64
CA THR A 14 40.21 22.25 -8.98
C THR A 14 39.47 20.91 -8.90
N LYS A 15 39.38 20.19 -10.01
CA LYS A 15 38.98 18.77 -10.03
C LYS A 15 40.20 17.93 -9.67
N GLN A 16 40.14 17.20 -8.57
CA GLN A 16 41.03 16.08 -8.30
C GLN A 16 40.34 14.80 -8.76
N ASP A 17 40.94 14.17 -9.76
CA ASP A 17 40.66 12.82 -10.19
C ASP A 17 41.17 11.84 -9.13
N GLY A 18 40.25 11.07 -8.56
CA GLY A 18 40.53 10.01 -7.61
C GLY A 18 39.95 8.70 -8.13
N ASP A 19 40.78 7.98 -8.87
CA ASP A 19 40.53 6.66 -9.43
C ASP A 19 40.41 5.63 -8.29
N THR A 20 39.22 5.12 -8.03
CA THR A 20 39.02 3.92 -7.19
C THR A 20 37.87 3.09 -7.76
N LYS A 21 38.23 2.00 -8.45
CA LYS A 21 37.32 0.90 -8.79
C LYS A 21 36.87 0.19 -7.50
N PRO A 22 35.57 0.09 -7.20
CA PRO A 22 35.09 -0.94 -6.30
C PRO A 22 34.75 -2.20 -7.12
N SER A 23 35.63 -3.20 -7.01
CA SER A 23 35.35 -4.59 -7.36
C SER A 23 34.21 -5.11 -6.49
N LEU A 24 32.98 -5.06 -6.99
CA LEU A 24 31.83 -5.76 -6.40
C LEU A 24 31.69 -7.12 -7.07
N ALA A 25 32.33 -8.12 -6.47
CA ALA A 25 32.03 -9.51 -6.70
C ALA A 25 31.69 -10.14 -5.34
N THR A 26 30.41 -10.43 -5.12
CA THR A 26 30.02 -11.56 -4.29
C THR A 26 28.69 -12.11 -4.83
N PRO A 27 28.59 -13.42 -5.12
CA PRO A 27 27.43 -13.99 -5.78
C PRO A 27 26.27 -14.14 -4.80
N LEU A 28 25.10 -13.65 -5.21
CA LEU A 28 23.81 -13.94 -4.58
C LEU A 28 23.29 -15.31 -5.06
N ALA A 29 24.13 -16.33 -5.00
CA ALA A 29 23.80 -17.70 -5.38
C ALA A 29 24.19 -18.61 -4.21
N ASP A 30 23.21 -18.95 -3.38
CA ASP A 30 23.08 -20.23 -2.66
C ASP A 30 21.99 -20.14 -1.59
N PHE A 31 20.78 -19.72 -2.00
CA PHE A 31 19.58 -19.96 -1.22
C PHE A 31 18.90 -21.23 -1.75
N LYS A 32 19.28 -22.39 -1.21
CA LYS A 32 18.57 -23.65 -1.45
C LYS A 32 17.35 -23.69 -0.54
N PHE A 33 16.17 -23.88 -1.14
CA PHE A 33 14.96 -24.22 -0.39
C PHE A 33 15.14 -25.55 0.32
N PRO A 34 14.55 -25.74 1.52
CA PRO A 34 14.57 -27.05 2.17
C PRO A 34 13.90 -28.08 1.27
N GLU A 35 14.66 -29.10 0.92
CA GLU A 35 14.18 -30.30 0.23
C GLU A 35 13.23 -31.01 1.19
N ASN A 36 11.94 -31.05 0.84
CA ASN A 36 10.97 -31.84 1.57
C ASN A 36 11.41 -33.30 1.49
N GLN A 37 11.70 -33.90 2.65
CA GLN A 37 11.87 -35.34 2.75
C GLN A 37 10.55 -36.01 2.37
N GLU A 38 10.51 -36.58 1.18
CA GLU A 38 9.47 -37.51 0.75
C GLU A 38 9.54 -38.75 1.66
N ASN A 39 8.55 -38.88 2.54
CA ASN A 39 8.21 -40.18 3.11
C ASN A 39 7.61 -41.04 1.98
N LYS A 40 8.45 -41.88 1.38
CA LYS A 40 8.01 -43.03 0.60
C LYS A 40 7.57 -44.12 1.57
N ASN A 41 6.27 -44.41 1.58
CA ASN A 41 5.76 -45.76 1.80
C ASN A 41 4.36 -45.89 1.18
N ASP A 42 4.37 -46.59 0.04
CA ASP A 42 3.44 -47.58 -0.46
C ASP A 42 1.95 -47.31 -0.67
N ASN A 43 1.61 -47.40 -1.96
CA ASN A 43 0.54 -48.19 -2.55
C ASN A 43 -0.88 -47.96 -2.02
N ASP A 44 -1.54 -46.96 -2.58
CA ASP A 44 -2.78 -47.29 -3.29
C ASP A 44 -3.03 -46.36 -4.49
N LYS A 45 -3.16 -46.99 -5.65
CA LYS A 45 -3.50 -46.37 -6.92
C LYS A 45 -4.96 -45.95 -6.87
N ASN A 46 -5.21 -44.68 -6.60
CA ASN A 46 -6.36 -43.99 -7.16
C ASN A 46 -5.91 -42.61 -7.64
N ASN A 47 -5.36 -42.60 -8.86
CA ASN A 47 -5.05 -41.39 -9.62
C ASN A 47 -6.36 -40.70 -10.04
N ASN A 48 -7.10 -40.17 -9.06
CA ASN A 48 -7.95 -39.01 -9.32
C ASN A 48 -7.01 -37.81 -9.39
N GLU A 49 -6.33 -37.72 -10.53
CA GLU A 49 -5.63 -36.53 -10.99
C GLU A 49 -6.66 -35.39 -11.00
N TYR A 50 -6.69 -34.61 -9.92
CA TYR A 50 -7.53 -33.43 -9.84
C TYR A 50 -7.23 -32.55 -11.06
N PRO A 51 -8.20 -32.26 -11.95
CA PRO A 51 -7.93 -31.74 -13.30
C PRO A 51 -7.50 -30.27 -13.35
N TYR A 52 -7.09 -29.69 -12.22
CA TYR A 52 -6.70 -28.29 -12.15
C TYR A 52 -5.23 -28.15 -11.77
N PRO A 53 -4.31 -28.16 -12.75
CA PRO A 53 -2.96 -27.68 -12.49
C PRO A 53 -3.07 -26.21 -12.04
N PRO A 54 -2.56 -25.84 -10.85
CA PRO A 54 -2.55 -24.45 -10.41
C PRO A 54 -1.40 -23.73 -11.12
N LYS A 55 -1.49 -23.53 -12.44
CA LYS A 55 -0.40 -22.92 -13.23
C LYS A 55 -0.68 -21.51 -13.76
N SER A 56 -1.94 -21.07 -13.85
CA SER A 56 -2.24 -19.69 -14.23
C SER A 56 -2.49 -18.82 -13.00
N LEU A 57 -1.86 -17.64 -12.95
CA LEU A 57 -2.26 -16.58 -12.02
C LEU A 57 -3.76 -16.34 -12.22
N PRO A 58 -4.60 -16.51 -11.19
CA PRO A 58 -6.04 -16.38 -11.35
C PRO A 58 -6.33 -14.96 -11.79
N LEU A 59 -7.11 -14.85 -12.86
CA LEU A 59 -7.62 -13.58 -13.32
C LEU A 59 -8.50 -13.01 -12.20
N ILE A 60 -8.00 -11.98 -11.52
CA ILE A 60 -8.76 -11.30 -10.47
C ILE A 60 -9.86 -10.56 -11.19
N SER A 61 -11.09 -11.03 -11.06
CA SER A 61 -12.18 -10.45 -11.82
C SER A 61 -12.62 -9.15 -11.15
N LEU A 62 -12.39 -8.05 -11.89
CA LEU A 62 -12.81 -6.71 -11.51
C LEU A 62 -14.32 -6.66 -11.26
N LYS A 63 -15.08 -7.54 -11.91
CA LYS A 63 -16.52 -7.65 -11.77
C LYS A 63 -16.92 -8.00 -10.33
N GLU A 64 -16.31 -9.01 -9.71
CA GLU A 64 -16.67 -9.40 -8.33
C GLU A 64 -16.40 -8.27 -7.32
N GLY A 65 -15.32 -7.52 -7.52
CA GLY A 65 -14.98 -6.38 -6.67
C GLY A 65 -15.91 -5.19 -6.84
N LEU A 66 -16.12 -4.76 -8.08
CA LEU A 66 -16.86 -3.53 -8.39
C LEU A 66 -18.37 -3.68 -8.13
N GLN A 67 -18.94 -4.88 -8.26
CA GLN A 67 -20.36 -5.12 -7.99
C GLN A 67 -20.77 -4.84 -6.55
N LYS A 68 -19.84 -4.93 -5.58
CA LYS A 68 -20.11 -4.60 -4.17
C LYS A 68 -20.26 -3.09 -3.94
N LYS A 69 -19.69 -2.26 -4.80
CA LYS A 69 -19.64 -0.81 -4.60
C LYS A 69 -20.84 -0.11 -5.23
N ALA A 70 -21.29 0.94 -4.58
CA ALA A 70 -22.27 1.84 -5.17
C ALA A 70 -21.70 2.39 -6.48
N THR A 71 -22.59 2.67 -7.42
CA THR A 71 -22.17 3.19 -8.71
C THR A 71 -21.51 4.59 -8.56
N PRO A 72 -20.35 4.84 -9.18
CA PRO A 72 -19.70 6.14 -9.14
C PRO A 72 -20.50 7.21 -9.92
N TRP A 73 -21.52 6.80 -10.67
CA TRP A 73 -22.40 7.71 -11.41
C TRP A 73 -23.44 8.42 -10.50
N THR A 74 -23.53 8.03 -9.22
CA THR A 74 -24.46 8.66 -8.26
C THR A 74 -23.79 9.75 -7.44
N LEU A 75 -24.31 10.98 -7.51
CA LEU A 75 -23.83 12.12 -6.72
C LEU A 75 -23.88 11.84 -5.20
N ALA A 76 -24.92 11.14 -4.73
CA ALA A 76 -25.07 10.79 -3.31
C ALA A 76 -23.87 10.01 -2.76
N SER A 77 -23.25 9.14 -3.56
CA SER A 77 -22.09 8.35 -3.14
C SER A 77 -20.85 9.23 -2.94
N TRP A 78 -20.65 10.20 -3.83
CA TRP A 78 -19.58 11.19 -3.72
C TRP A 78 -19.80 12.15 -2.55
N VAL A 79 -21.04 12.57 -2.30
CA VAL A 79 -21.38 13.40 -1.14
C VAL A 79 -21.05 12.65 0.15
N LYS A 80 -21.49 11.39 0.29
CA LYS A 80 -21.18 10.57 1.47
C LYS A 80 -19.68 10.42 1.69
N LEU A 81 -18.92 10.23 0.60
CA LEU A 81 -17.46 10.14 0.67
C LEU A 81 -16.83 11.47 1.09
N ALA A 82 -17.23 12.59 0.48
CA ALA A 82 -16.70 13.93 0.73
C ALA A 82 -17.06 14.50 2.11
N LEU A 83 -18.11 14.00 2.76
CA LEU A 83 -18.45 14.36 4.14
C LEU A 83 -17.45 13.78 5.16
N THR A 84 -16.69 12.75 4.79
CA THR A 84 -15.65 12.20 5.65
C THR A 84 -14.32 12.95 5.45
N LEU A 85 -13.56 13.13 6.53
CA LEU A 85 -12.24 13.74 6.46
C LEU A 85 -11.23 12.86 5.67
N ASP A 86 -11.33 11.53 5.76
CA ASP A 86 -10.50 10.63 4.92
C ASP A 86 -10.87 10.72 3.44
N GLY A 87 -12.16 10.75 3.10
CA GLY A 87 -12.63 10.90 1.72
C GLY A 87 -12.14 12.20 1.09
N ARG A 88 -12.17 13.33 1.81
CA ARG A 88 -11.59 14.60 1.34
C ARG A 88 -10.09 14.51 1.07
N ASP A 89 -9.31 13.91 1.98
CA ASP A 89 -7.87 13.67 1.74
C ASP A 89 -7.64 12.82 0.47
N LYS A 90 -8.44 11.77 0.24
CA LYS A 90 -8.26 10.90 -0.94
C LYS A 90 -8.67 11.56 -2.24
N ILE A 91 -9.80 12.26 -2.28
CA ILE A 91 -10.21 13.05 -3.46
C ILE A 91 -9.12 14.06 -3.78
N THR A 92 -8.63 14.78 -2.77
CA THR A 92 -7.55 15.76 -2.94
C THR A 92 -6.25 15.09 -3.42
N LYS A 93 -5.95 13.86 -2.97
CA LYS A 93 -4.80 13.06 -3.45
C LYS A 93 -4.93 12.73 -4.93
N VAL A 94 -6.11 12.30 -5.38
CA VAL A 94 -6.37 12.04 -6.81
C VAL A 94 -6.13 13.31 -7.61
N CYS A 95 -6.76 14.43 -7.24
CA CYS A 95 -6.56 15.72 -7.90
C CYS A 95 -5.09 16.17 -7.92
N GLN A 96 -4.35 15.94 -6.84
CA GLN A 96 -2.94 16.30 -6.73
C GLN A 96 -2.09 15.52 -7.75
N TYR A 97 -2.30 14.20 -7.86
CA TYR A 97 -1.55 13.39 -8.82
C TYR A 97 -2.01 13.64 -10.26
N SER A 98 -3.30 13.92 -10.50
CA SER A 98 -3.78 14.36 -11.81
C SER A 98 -3.14 15.68 -12.23
N ALA A 99 -3.08 16.68 -11.34
CA ALA A 99 -2.40 17.94 -11.60
C ALA A 99 -0.91 17.73 -11.91
N ARG A 100 -0.23 16.86 -11.15
CA ARG A 100 1.18 16.51 -11.40
C ARG A 100 1.37 15.83 -12.76
N MET A 101 0.47 14.92 -13.14
CA MET A 101 0.49 14.24 -14.44
C MET A 101 0.26 15.21 -15.59
N LEU A 102 -0.70 16.14 -15.45
CA LEU A 102 -0.96 17.18 -16.44
C LEU A 102 0.22 18.15 -16.58
N ALA A 103 0.87 18.52 -15.47
CA ALA A 103 2.09 19.32 -15.52
C ALA A 103 3.24 18.61 -16.26
N TRP A 104 3.34 17.28 -16.13
CA TRP A 104 4.30 16.49 -16.89
C TRP A 104 3.91 16.38 -18.36
N TRP A 105 2.62 16.16 -18.67
CA TRP A 105 2.10 16.08 -20.03
C TRP A 105 2.32 17.37 -20.82
N PHE A 106 2.07 18.52 -20.17
CA PHE A 106 2.26 19.84 -20.77
C PHE A 106 3.69 20.37 -20.63
N ALA A 107 4.72 19.54 -20.45
CA ALA A 107 6.08 20.01 -20.18
C ALA A 107 6.63 21.08 -21.17
N GLY A 108 6.13 21.13 -22.41
CA GLY A 108 6.45 22.17 -23.41
C GLY A 108 5.67 23.49 -23.29
N GLN A 109 4.64 23.59 -22.45
CA GLN A 109 3.77 24.77 -22.30
C GLN A 109 3.96 25.42 -20.92
N THR A 110 4.88 26.40 -20.85
CA THR A 110 5.33 27.01 -19.58
C THR A 110 4.20 27.52 -18.69
N ASN A 111 3.18 28.17 -19.26
CA ASN A 111 2.03 28.71 -18.50
C ASN A 111 1.16 27.60 -17.88
N GLN A 112 0.85 26.53 -18.64
CA GLN A 112 0.07 25.41 -18.12
C GLN A 112 0.82 24.65 -17.03
N VAL A 113 2.12 24.40 -17.23
CA VAL A 113 2.97 23.74 -16.23
C VAL A 113 2.97 24.51 -14.91
N LYS A 114 3.13 25.84 -14.96
CA LYS A 114 3.08 26.70 -13.77
C LYS A 114 1.75 26.58 -13.04
N ARG A 115 0.62 26.64 -13.76
CA ARG A 115 -0.74 26.50 -13.18
C ARG A 115 -0.93 25.16 -12.49
N PHE A 116 -0.59 24.06 -13.16
CA PHE A 116 -0.77 22.72 -12.58
C PHE A 116 0.19 22.44 -11.42
N LYS A 117 1.43 22.95 -11.45
CA LYS A 117 2.35 22.87 -10.32
C LYS A 117 1.85 23.67 -9.11
N ALA A 118 1.30 24.86 -9.33
CA ALA A 118 0.70 25.66 -8.27
C ALA A 118 -0.51 24.94 -7.65
N LEU A 119 -1.39 24.37 -8.47
CA LEU A 119 -2.52 23.56 -8.01
C LEU A 119 -2.04 22.33 -7.21
N GLN A 120 -1.05 21.59 -7.72
CA GLN A 120 -0.44 20.46 -7.01
C GLN A 120 0.11 20.87 -5.64
N ALA A 121 0.82 22.00 -5.57
CA ALA A 121 1.38 22.51 -4.32
C ALA A 121 0.29 22.88 -3.30
N SER A 122 -0.76 23.57 -3.75
CA SER A 122 -1.92 23.92 -2.92
C SER A 122 -2.62 22.66 -2.37
N LEU A 123 -2.94 21.70 -3.24
CA LEU A 123 -3.55 20.42 -2.85
C LEU A 123 -2.66 19.64 -1.88
N THR A 124 -1.33 19.67 -2.07
CA THR A 124 -0.39 19.02 -1.15
C THR A 124 -0.50 19.60 0.26
N THR A 125 -0.55 20.93 0.37
CA THR A 125 -0.69 21.64 1.65
C THR A 125 -2.04 21.34 2.30
N SER A 126 -3.15 21.41 1.56
CA SER A 126 -4.49 21.06 2.08
C SER A 126 -4.55 19.64 2.63
N ARG A 127 -3.91 18.67 1.97
CA ARG A 127 -3.84 17.29 2.45
C ARG A 127 -3.02 17.12 3.73
N LYS A 128 -2.01 17.95 3.95
CA LYS A 128 -1.28 17.94 5.22
C LYS A 128 -2.17 18.41 6.35
N ALA A 129 -2.94 19.48 6.12
CA ALA A 129 -3.93 19.96 7.08
C ALA A 129 -4.98 18.89 7.42
N TYR A 130 -5.53 18.18 6.42
CA TYR A 130 -6.47 17.07 6.66
C TYR A 130 -5.86 15.88 7.41
N ARG A 131 -4.53 15.76 7.48
CA ARG A 131 -3.86 14.65 8.16
C ARG A 131 -3.30 15.05 9.53
N LEU A 132 -3.40 16.32 9.90
CA LEU A 132 -3.03 16.80 11.23
C LEU A 132 -3.82 16.00 12.27
N GLY A 133 -3.13 15.51 13.30
CA GLY A 133 -3.74 14.66 14.35
C GLY A 133 -3.84 13.17 14.02
N ARG A 134 -3.55 12.71 12.80
CA ARG A 134 -3.59 11.26 12.49
C ARG A 134 -2.58 10.42 13.27
N SER A 135 -1.47 11.01 13.72
CA SER A 135 -0.53 10.33 14.60
C SER A 135 -1.20 9.83 15.89
N LEU A 136 -2.16 10.57 16.44
CA LEU A 136 -2.88 10.18 17.66
C LEU A 136 -3.79 8.95 17.42
N ILE A 137 -4.44 8.90 16.26
CA ILE A 137 -5.27 7.76 15.84
C ILE A 137 -4.42 6.49 15.75
N GLU A 138 -3.16 6.62 15.33
CA GLU A 138 -2.28 5.47 15.11
C GLU A 138 -1.66 4.99 16.42
N ILE A 139 -1.39 5.89 17.37
CA ILE A 139 -1.06 5.52 18.76
C ILE A 139 -2.21 4.71 19.38
N GLN A 140 -3.46 5.17 19.19
CA GLN A 140 -4.63 4.45 19.66
C GLN A 140 -4.71 3.04 19.05
N LYS A 141 -4.43 2.90 17.75
CA LYS A 141 -4.39 1.57 17.10
C LYS A 141 -3.28 0.67 17.63
N ILE A 142 -2.09 1.20 17.95
CA ILE A 142 -1.03 0.41 18.57
C ILE A 142 -1.53 -0.13 19.91
N ARG A 143 -2.14 0.73 20.73
CA ARG A 143 -2.74 0.34 22.01
C ARG A 143 -3.78 -0.76 21.84
N ASP A 144 -4.68 -0.61 20.87
CA ASP A 144 -5.79 -1.56 20.66
C ASP A 144 -5.36 -2.84 19.94
N SER A 145 -4.18 -2.88 19.32
CA SER A 145 -3.72 -4.01 18.51
C SER A 145 -3.25 -5.22 19.31
N GLY A 146 -3.21 -5.14 20.65
CA GLY A 146 -2.67 -6.22 21.46
C GLY A 146 -1.13 -6.30 21.44
N LEU A 147 -0.46 -5.30 20.85
CA LEU A 147 0.98 -5.35 20.62
C LEU A 147 1.78 -5.28 21.93
N LEU A 148 1.34 -4.44 22.86
CA LEU A 148 1.97 -4.37 24.16
C LEU A 148 1.79 -5.70 24.90
N GLU A 149 0.65 -6.33 24.73
CA GLU A 149 0.33 -7.62 25.30
C GLU A 149 1.20 -8.74 24.73
N LEU A 150 1.51 -8.71 23.43
CA LEU A 150 2.42 -9.67 22.81
C LEU A 150 3.85 -9.59 23.36
N PHE A 151 4.34 -8.40 23.71
CA PHE A 151 5.73 -8.20 24.15
C PHE A 151 5.92 -8.18 25.66
N PHE A 152 4.90 -7.77 26.42
CA PHE A 152 5.03 -7.50 27.86
C PHE A 152 4.22 -8.45 28.76
N PHE A 153 3.25 -9.20 28.22
CA PHE A 153 2.46 -10.12 29.05
C PHE A 153 2.95 -11.56 28.91
N ASP A 154 2.97 -12.25 30.05
CA ASP A 154 3.31 -13.66 30.12
C ASP A 154 2.27 -14.49 29.34
N PRO A 155 2.70 -15.33 28.38
CA PRO A 155 1.81 -16.18 27.58
C PRO A 155 0.96 -17.15 28.42
N THR A 156 1.31 -17.39 29.68
CA THR A 156 0.54 -18.25 30.60
C THR A 156 -0.74 -17.59 31.13
N THR A 157 -0.86 -16.27 31.06
CA THR A 157 -2.03 -15.53 31.54
C THR A 157 -3.25 -15.73 30.63
N THR A 158 -4.47 -15.55 31.17
CA THR A 158 -5.72 -15.60 30.39
C THR A 158 -5.72 -14.58 29.24
N ALA A 159 -5.06 -13.43 29.42
CA ALA A 159 -4.82 -12.45 28.36
C ALA A 159 -3.91 -13.03 27.25
N GLY A 160 -2.81 -13.70 27.61
CA GLY A 160 -1.94 -14.42 26.68
C GLY A 160 -2.66 -15.52 25.88
N LYS A 161 -3.57 -16.26 26.51
CA LYS A 161 -4.36 -17.31 25.83
C LYS A 161 -5.36 -16.75 24.81
N ASN A 162 -5.93 -15.57 25.04
CA ASN A 162 -6.80 -14.91 24.07
C ASN A 162 -6.00 -14.38 22.86
N ILE A 163 -4.74 -14.00 23.07
CA ILE A 163 -3.80 -13.64 22.00
C ILE A 163 -3.36 -14.88 21.20
N ALA A 164 -3.32 -16.07 21.81
CA ALA A 164 -3.03 -17.31 21.09
C ALA A 164 -4.14 -17.73 20.11
N LYS A 165 -5.39 -17.27 20.30
CA LYS A 165 -6.46 -17.35 19.28
C LYS A 165 -6.38 -16.25 18.21
N ALA A 166 -5.48 -15.29 18.38
CA ALA A 166 -5.34 -14.15 17.49
C ALA A 166 -4.57 -14.50 16.21
N ASP A 167 -4.46 -13.51 15.34
CA ASP A 167 -3.73 -13.58 14.08
C ASP A 167 -2.31 -14.16 14.26
N PRO A 168 -1.76 -14.86 13.25
CA PRO A 168 -0.42 -15.43 13.35
C PRO A 168 0.63 -14.35 13.62
N ALA A 169 1.64 -14.65 14.45
CA ALA A 169 2.62 -13.67 14.95
C ALA A 169 3.26 -12.78 13.87
N TRP A 170 3.58 -13.34 12.69
CA TRP A 170 4.13 -12.56 11.57
C TRP A 170 3.20 -11.45 11.09
N LYS A 171 1.87 -11.65 11.17
CA LYS A 171 0.87 -10.66 10.75
C LYS A 171 0.76 -9.55 11.79
N ILE A 172 0.89 -9.87 13.08
CA ILE A 172 0.94 -8.88 14.17
C ILE A 172 2.19 -8.03 14.02
N ILE A 173 3.37 -8.64 13.93
CA ILE A 173 4.66 -7.94 13.76
C ILE A 173 4.67 -7.10 12.48
N GLY A 174 4.22 -7.66 11.36
CA GLY A 174 4.15 -6.95 10.08
C GLY A 174 3.20 -5.74 10.14
N SER A 175 2.06 -5.88 10.82
CA SER A 175 1.10 -4.79 11.03
C SER A 175 1.67 -3.72 11.97
N ALA A 176 2.39 -4.12 13.00
CA ALA A 176 3.07 -3.22 13.92
C ALA A 176 4.10 -2.34 13.22
N LEU A 177 5.02 -2.96 12.47
CA LEU A 177 6.05 -2.24 11.71
C LEU A 177 5.43 -1.28 10.72
N LYS A 178 4.34 -1.70 10.06
CA LYS A 178 3.55 -0.84 9.20
C LYS A 178 3.02 0.37 9.98
N ILE A 179 2.36 0.17 11.12
CA ILE A 179 1.78 1.25 11.94
C ILE A 179 2.87 2.20 12.47
N ILE A 180 4.03 1.68 12.92
CA ILE A 180 5.15 2.51 13.41
C ILE A 180 5.72 3.39 12.29
N GLY A 181 5.97 2.81 11.11
CA GLY A 181 6.47 3.58 9.96
C GLY A 181 5.47 4.66 9.51
N LEU A 182 4.20 4.30 9.56
CA LEU A 182 3.08 5.20 9.34
C LEU A 182 3.06 6.31 10.41
N LEU A 183 3.12 6.01 11.71
CA LEU A 183 3.18 6.97 12.83
C LEU A 183 4.30 8.00 12.64
N GLY A 184 5.52 7.53 12.34
CA GLY A 184 6.67 8.38 12.06
C GLY A 184 6.45 9.28 10.83
N PHE A 185 5.79 8.77 9.80
CA PHE A 185 5.41 9.57 8.63
C PHE A 185 4.48 10.73 9.00
N TRP A 186 3.38 10.50 9.73
CA TRP A 186 2.49 11.61 10.11
C TRP A 186 3.15 12.57 11.10
N ALA A 187 3.95 12.08 12.03
CA ALA A 187 4.71 12.95 12.94
C ALA A 187 5.63 13.89 12.14
N GLY A 188 6.42 13.35 11.21
CA GLY A 188 7.29 14.16 10.35
C GLY A 188 6.51 15.10 9.42
N ASP A 189 5.37 14.68 8.89
CA ASP A 189 4.55 15.53 8.02
C ASP A 189 3.86 16.66 8.79
N ASN A 190 3.44 16.42 10.04
CA ASN A 190 2.91 17.43 10.96
C ASN A 190 3.99 18.46 11.30
N VAL A 191 5.20 18.03 11.67
CA VAL A 191 6.33 18.94 11.91
C VAL A 191 6.63 19.75 10.65
N ASN A 192 6.68 19.13 9.47
CA ASN A 192 6.89 19.84 8.20
C ASN A 192 5.81 20.90 7.95
N PHE A 193 4.54 20.59 8.22
CA PHE A 193 3.42 21.51 8.07
C PHE A 193 3.52 22.70 9.05
N LEU A 194 3.72 22.43 10.34
CA LEU A 194 3.82 23.45 11.39
C LEU A 194 5.07 24.33 11.26
N THR A 195 6.21 23.74 10.90
CA THR A 195 7.40 24.53 10.52
C THR A 195 7.11 25.41 9.33
N GLY A 196 6.37 24.91 8.34
CA GLY A 196 5.97 25.68 7.15
C GLY A 196 5.12 26.92 7.47
N SER A 197 4.30 26.88 8.52
CA SER A 197 3.49 28.01 8.98
C SER A 197 4.26 29.02 9.83
N GLY A 198 5.53 28.75 10.16
CA GLY A 198 6.33 29.60 11.03
C GLY A 198 6.07 29.40 12.53
N LEU A 199 5.42 28.30 12.93
CA LEU A 199 5.13 28.02 14.35
C LEU A 199 6.41 27.91 15.18
N PHE A 200 7.49 27.38 14.60
CA PHE A 200 8.79 27.18 15.26
C PHE A 200 9.83 28.23 14.89
N ASP A 201 9.41 29.38 14.36
CA ASP A 201 10.36 30.44 14.05
C ASP A 201 10.88 31.10 15.33
N ASP A 202 12.19 31.30 15.38
CA ASP A 202 12.81 32.11 16.42
C ASP A 202 12.78 33.59 16.00
N TYR A 203 11.83 34.32 16.55
CA TYR A 203 11.66 35.76 16.30
C TYR A 203 12.74 36.63 16.97
N ARG A 204 13.62 36.05 17.80
CA ARG A 204 14.78 36.77 18.36
C ARG A 204 15.88 36.99 17.33
N VAL A 205 15.91 36.17 16.27
CA VAL A 205 16.84 36.35 15.15
C VAL A 205 16.31 37.48 14.27
N GLU A 206 16.96 38.64 14.28
CA GLU A 206 16.51 39.83 13.53
C GLU A 206 16.46 39.58 12.01
N SER A 207 17.43 38.84 11.48
CA SER A 207 17.54 38.54 10.05
C SER A 207 16.44 37.60 9.57
N GLN A 208 15.49 38.13 8.79
CA GLN A 208 14.44 37.34 8.14
C GLN A 208 15.01 36.23 7.23
N LYS A 209 16.12 36.50 6.55
CA LYS A 209 16.79 35.53 5.67
C LYS A 209 17.29 34.33 6.47
N GLU A 210 17.84 34.56 7.66
CA GLU A 210 18.30 33.49 8.53
C GLU A 210 17.12 32.66 9.07
N ARG A 211 16.04 33.31 9.51
CA ARG A 211 14.81 32.62 9.95
C ARG A 211 14.25 31.70 8.87
N ILE A 212 14.12 32.20 7.64
CA ILE A 212 13.63 31.42 6.48
C ILE A 212 14.58 30.24 6.19
N THR A 213 15.89 30.45 6.30
CA THR A 213 16.89 29.39 6.06
C THR A 213 16.74 28.27 7.10
N ARG A 214 16.69 28.60 8.39
CA ARG A 214 16.47 27.63 9.48
C ARG A 214 15.14 26.87 9.30
N ARG A 215 14.06 27.58 8.95
CA ARG A 215 12.75 27.00 8.66
C ARG A 215 12.83 25.97 7.52
N ASN A 216 13.47 26.33 6.41
CA ASN A 216 13.62 25.45 5.25
C ASN A 216 14.47 24.20 5.56
N GLN A 217 15.50 24.34 6.40
CA GLN A 217 16.31 23.21 6.85
C GLN A 217 15.49 22.23 7.70
N LEU A 218 14.75 22.73 8.71
CA LEU A 218 13.88 21.91 9.54
C LEU A 218 12.79 21.22 8.71
N LYS A 219 12.16 21.96 7.79
CA LYS A 219 11.17 21.43 6.86
C LYS A 219 11.73 20.28 6.01
N THR A 220 12.95 20.45 5.51
CA THR A 220 13.64 19.43 4.71
C THR A 220 13.96 18.20 5.56
N LYS A 221 14.53 18.36 6.75
CA LYS A 221 14.81 17.26 7.69
C LYS A 221 13.55 16.48 8.06
N ALA A 222 12.48 17.18 8.42
CA ALA A 222 11.19 16.58 8.75
C ALA A 222 10.58 15.82 7.56
N SER A 223 10.69 16.38 6.34
CA SER A 223 10.24 15.71 5.12
C SER A 223 11.04 14.44 4.81
N LEU A 224 12.36 14.46 4.99
CA LEU A 224 13.23 13.29 4.77
C LEU A 224 12.93 12.20 5.80
N PHE A 225 12.76 12.57 7.07
CA PHE A 225 12.33 11.65 8.12
C PHE A 225 10.98 11.01 7.79
N ALA A 226 9.97 11.83 7.45
CA ALA A 226 8.64 11.33 7.08
C ALA A 226 8.71 10.34 5.90
N ASN A 227 9.47 10.65 4.85
CA ASN A 227 9.64 9.77 3.69
C ASN A 227 10.27 8.42 4.08
N ARG A 228 11.28 8.43 4.97
CA ARG A 228 11.95 7.22 5.44
C ARG A 228 11.03 6.33 6.27
N CYS A 229 10.31 6.92 7.23
CA CYS A 229 9.34 6.20 8.04
C CYS A 229 8.21 5.61 7.17
N TYR A 230 7.68 6.39 6.22
CA TYR A 230 6.65 5.87 5.31
C TYR A 230 7.19 4.72 4.46
N PHE A 231 8.40 4.84 3.91
CA PHE A 231 8.98 3.78 3.10
C PHE A 231 9.16 2.48 3.90
N LEU A 232 9.66 2.57 5.14
CA LEU A 232 9.73 1.42 6.05
C LEU A 232 8.35 0.80 6.26
N GLY A 233 7.34 1.61 6.58
CA GLY A 233 5.96 1.14 6.77
C GLY A 233 5.36 0.54 5.49
N ALA A 234 5.70 1.07 4.32
CA ALA A 234 5.24 0.59 3.02
C ALA A 234 5.85 -0.78 2.69
N VAL A 235 7.15 -0.99 2.95
CA VAL A 235 7.82 -2.28 2.77
C VAL A 235 7.23 -3.34 3.71
N ALA A 236 7.08 -3.01 5.00
CA ALA A 236 6.43 -3.91 5.97
C ALA A 236 4.98 -4.24 5.55
N GLY A 237 4.25 -3.23 5.07
CA GLY A 237 2.90 -3.39 4.53
C GLY A 237 2.86 -4.29 3.30
N LEU A 238 3.82 -4.18 2.38
CA LEU A 238 3.92 -5.02 1.19
C LEU A 238 4.16 -6.49 1.56
N VAL A 239 5.15 -6.77 2.40
CA VAL A 239 5.48 -8.14 2.83
C VAL A 239 4.27 -8.78 3.52
N THR A 240 3.63 -8.04 4.44
CA THR A 240 2.43 -8.51 5.15
C THR A 240 1.27 -8.77 4.18
N SER A 241 0.98 -7.83 3.27
CA SER A 241 -0.14 -7.96 2.33
C SER A 241 0.07 -9.10 1.34
N LEU A 242 1.31 -9.31 0.89
CA LEU A 242 1.66 -10.40 -0.01
C LEU A 242 1.44 -11.74 0.66
N ARG A 243 1.93 -11.89 1.90
CA ARG A 243 1.74 -13.13 2.65
C ARG A 243 0.27 -13.40 2.97
N VAL A 244 -0.49 -12.39 3.38
CA VAL A 244 -1.97 -12.51 3.56
C VAL A 244 -2.64 -12.98 2.27
N TYR A 245 -2.26 -12.40 1.13
CA TYR A 245 -2.83 -12.78 -0.17
C TYR A 245 -2.51 -14.23 -0.55
N LEU A 246 -1.25 -14.64 -0.41
CA LEU A 246 -0.82 -16.01 -0.73
C LEU A 246 -1.49 -17.04 0.19
N THR A 247 -1.50 -16.80 1.51
CA THR A 247 -2.16 -17.70 2.48
C THR A 247 -3.67 -17.78 2.22
N PHE A 248 -4.34 -16.66 1.94
CA PHE A 248 -5.78 -16.67 1.65
C PHE A 248 -6.10 -17.51 0.42
N ARG A 249 -5.26 -17.41 -0.63
CA ARG A 249 -5.42 -18.21 -1.84
C ARG A 249 -5.23 -19.70 -1.58
N GLN A 250 -4.15 -20.07 -0.89
CA GLN A 250 -3.81 -21.47 -0.62
C GLN A 250 -4.80 -22.16 0.31
N THR A 251 -5.40 -21.42 1.24
CA THR A 251 -6.28 -22.01 2.26
C THR A 251 -7.75 -21.79 1.92
N THR A 252 -8.22 -20.55 1.98
CA THR A 252 -9.65 -20.24 1.94
C THR A 252 -10.24 -20.39 0.54
N LEU A 253 -9.56 -19.85 -0.47
CA LEU A 253 -10.07 -19.91 -1.84
C LEU A 253 -10.05 -21.35 -2.37
N GLN A 254 -8.93 -22.04 -2.19
CA GLN A 254 -8.79 -23.43 -2.62
C GLN A 254 -9.82 -24.34 -1.93
N ALA A 255 -10.00 -24.25 -0.61
CA ALA A 255 -11.02 -25.04 0.09
C ALA A 255 -12.46 -24.76 -0.40
N ALA A 256 -12.77 -23.50 -0.74
CA ALA A 256 -14.07 -23.16 -1.31
C ALA A 256 -14.26 -23.74 -2.72
N GLN A 257 -13.21 -23.77 -3.53
CA GLN A 257 -13.22 -24.40 -4.86
C GLN A 257 -13.40 -25.92 -4.77
N GLU A 258 -12.62 -26.58 -3.91
CA GLU A 258 -12.71 -28.02 -3.66
C GLU A 258 -14.11 -28.42 -3.18
N ARG A 259 -14.71 -27.63 -2.27
CA ARG A 259 -16.09 -27.84 -1.81
C ARG A 259 -17.12 -27.71 -2.94
N LEU A 260 -16.94 -26.74 -3.85
CA LEU A 260 -17.83 -26.59 -5.00
C LEU A 260 -17.70 -27.77 -5.98
N VAL A 261 -16.47 -28.23 -6.25
CA VAL A 261 -16.23 -29.39 -7.12
C VAL A 261 -16.89 -30.63 -6.52
N ALA A 262 -16.62 -30.94 -5.25
CA ALA A 262 -17.19 -32.10 -4.58
C ALA A 262 -18.73 -32.09 -4.55
N THR A 263 -19.35 -30.91 -4.33
CA THR A 263 -20.82 -30.79 -4.36
C THR A 263 -21.39 -30.84 -5.77
N THR A 264 -20.63 -30.41 -6.78
CA THR A 264 -21.05 -30.50 -8.20
C THR A 264 -21.11 -31.96 -8.64
N SER A 265 -20.08 -32.76 -8.34
CA SER A 265 -20.08 -34.19 -8.65
C SER A 265 -21.27 -34.93 -8.01
N ARG A 266 -21.61 -34.63 -6.74
CA ARG A 266 -22.79 -35.20 -6.07
C ARG A 266 -24.12 -34.83 -6.72
N VAL A 267 -24.25 -33.59 -7.20
CA VAL A 267 -25.45 -33.15 -7.93
C VAL A 267 -25.54 -33.87 -9.29
N GLU A 268 -24.42 -34.14 -9.95
CA GLU A 268 -24.39 -34.88 -11.21
C GLU A 268 -24.73 -36.36 -11.01
N GLU A 269 -24.23 -36.99 -9.94
CA GLU A 269 -24.56 -38.38 -9.56
C GLU A 269 -26.05 -38.57 -9.28
N THR A 270 -26.71 -37.56 -8.71
CA THR A 270 -28.15 -37.60 -8.36
C THR A 270 -29.06 -37.10 -9.50
N ARG A 271 -28.53 -36.73 -10.67
CA ARG A 271 -29.30 -36.12 -11.78
C ARG A 271 -30.31 -37.07 -12.45
N GLY A 272 -30.21 -38.37 -12.22
CA GLY A 272 -31.11 -39.39 -12.78
C GLY A 272 -32.19 -39.88 -11.82
N ILE A 273 -32.26 -39.34 -10.61
CA ILE A 273 -33.25 -39.70 -9.57
C ILE A 273 -34.40 -38.68 -9.65
N ASP A 274 -35.65 -39.12 -9.46
CA ASP A 274 -36.83 -38.26 -9.52
C ASP A 274 -36.69 -37.05 -8.58
N ASP A 275 -37.15 -35.87 -9.04
CA ASP A 275 -36.99 -34.57 -8.35
C ASP A 275 -37.64 -34.51 -6.94
N ASP A 276 -38.52 -35.46 -6.63
CA ASP A 276 -39.19 -35.58 -5.32
C ASP A 276 -38.34 -36.32 -4.26
N ASP A 277 -37.14 -36.79 -4.61
CA ASP A 277 -36.22 -37.39 -3.65
C ASP A 277 -35.56 -36.32 -2.76
N ASP A 278 -35.71 -36.48 -1.44
CA ASP A 278 -35.09 -35.67 -0.40
C ASP A 278 -33.57 -35.51 -0.61
N GLU A 279 -32.91 -36.52 -1.19
CA GLU A 279 -31.47 -36.52 -1.45
C GLU A 279 -31.06 -35.53 -2.55
N HIS A 280 -31.83 -35.42 -3.65
CA HIS A 280 -31.56 -34.47 -4.73
C HIS A 280 -31.69 -33.03 -4.22
N THR A 281 -32.76 -32.75 -3.47
CA THR A 281 -33.01 -31.44 -2.85
C THR A 281 -31.87 -31.04 -1.90
N LYS A 282 -31.40 -31.96 -1.06
CA LYS A 282 -30.28 -31.73 -0.14
C LYS A 282 -28.96 -31.46 -0.89
N SER A 283 -28.68 -32.21 -1.94
CA SER A 283 -27.47 -32.03 -2.77
C SER A 283 -27.45 -30.66 -3.45
N LYS A 284 -28.60 -30.23 -4.01
CA LYS A 284 -28.75 -28.90 -4.61
C LYS A 284 -28.59 -27.78 -3.60
N GLN A 285 -29.10 -27.94 -2.37
CA GLN A 285 -28.89 -26.97 -1.29
C GLN A 285 -27.41 -26.86 -0.90
N LEU A 286 -26.70 -27.97 -0.76
CA LEU A 286 -25.25 -27.99 -0.46
C LEU A 286 -24.43 -27.32 -1.58
N TRP A 287 -24.78 -27.57 -2.83
CA TRP A 287 -24.15 -26.93 -3.98
C TRP A 287 -24.34 -25.41 -3.96
N ASN A 288 -25.57 -24.95 -3.70
CA ASN A 288 -25.86 -23.51 -3.58
C ASN A 288 -25.04 -22.86 -2.45
N GLN A 289 -24.91 -23.52 -1.29
CA GLN A 289 -24.07 -23.04 -0.20
C GLN A 289 -22.58 -23.00 -0.57
N ALA A 290 -22.07 -24.03 -1.26
CA ALA A 290 -20.69 -24.08 -1.73
C ALA A 290 -20.39 -22.97 -2.74
N LYS A 291 -21.33 -22.71 -3.67
CA LYS A 291 -21.23 -21.63 -4.65
C LYS A 291 -21.21 -20.26 -3.96
N GLN A 292 -22.12 -20.01 -3.02
CA GLN A 292 -22.12 -18.77 -2.24
C GLN A 292 -20.82 -18.58 -1.45
N ALA A 293 -20.27 -19.65 -0.87
CA ALA A 293 -18.99 -19.60 -0.16
C ALA A 293 -17.83 -19.26 -1.11
N LEU A 294 -17.82 -19.81 -2.32
CA LEU A 294 -16.81 -19.48 -3.33
C LEU A 294 -16.92 -18.03 -3.80
N ASP A 295 -18.13 -17.54 -4.04
CA ASP A 295 -18.35 -16.15 -4.46
C ASP A 295 -17.90 -15.16 -3.37
N ALA A 296 -18.23 -15.45 -2.09
CA ALA A 296 -17.74 -14.69 -0.96
C ALA A 296 -16.20 -14.74 -0.83
N ALA A 297 -15.58 -15.90 -1.10
CA ALA A 297 -14.13 -16.06 -1.09
C ALA A 297 -13.46 -15.23 -2.20
N LYS A 298 -14.01 -15.23 -3.42
CA LYS A 298 -13.54 -14.40 -4.54
C LYS A 298 -13.66 -12.91 -4.25
N GLU A 299 -14.79 -12.48 -3.67
CA GLU A 299 -14.98 -11.09 -3.27
C GLU A 299 -13.93 -10.65 -2.23
N LYS A 300 -13.66 -11.50 -1.23
CA LYS A 300 -12.62 -11.25 -0.24
C LYS A 300 -11.22 -11.27 -0.85
N GLN A 301 -10.95 -12.18 -1.79
CA GLN A 301 -9.69 -12.21 -2.55
C GLN A 301 -9.45 -10.88 -3.27
N PHE A 302 -10.48 -10.34 -3.93
CA PHE A 302 -10.39 -9.05 -4.62
C PHE A 302 -9.99 -7.93 -3.64
N SER A 303 -10.63 -7.86 -2.46
CA SER A 303 -10.31 -6.86 -1.44
C SER A 303 -8.86 -6.99 -0.93
N ILE A 304 -8.37 -8.21 -0.74
CA ILE A 304 -6.98 -8.45 -0.31
C ILE A 304 -6.01 -8.07 -1.44
N PHE A 305 -6.35 -8.38 -2.69
CA PHE A 305 -5.57 -7.99 -3.85
C PHE A 305 -5.46 -6.48 -4.00
N VAL A 306 -6.57 -5.72 -3.86
CA VAL A 306 -6.55 -4.25 -3.89
C VAL A 306 -5.59 -3.70 -2.83
N THR A 307 -5.54 -4.33 -1.66
CA THR A 307 -4.60 -3.97 -0.58
C THR A 307 -3.15 -4.28 -0.95
N LEU A 308 -2.89 -5.43 -1.58
CA LEU A 308 -1.57 -5.80 -2.10
C LEU A 308 -1.12 -4.83 -3.21
N LEU A 309 -1.97 -4.58 -4.22
CA LEU A 309 -1.72 -3.65 -5.31
C LEU A 309 -1.34 -2.27 -4.79
N LYS A 310 -2.11 -1.75 -3.83
CA LYS A 310 -1.80 -0.48 -3.14
C LYS A 310 -0.40 -0.51 -2.53
N SER A 311 -0.05 -1.57 -1.80
CA SER A 311 1.26 -1.68 -1.15
C SER A 311 2.41 -1.73 -2.17
N CYS A 312 2.22 -2.44 -3.29
CA CYS A 312 3.19 -2.47 -4.39
C CYS A 312 3.44 -1.06 -4.95
N VAL A 313 2.38 -0.33 -5.29
CA VAL A 313 2.53 1.01 -5.87
C VAL A 313 3.03 2.03 -4.86
N ASP A 314 2.71 1.89 -3.58
CA ASP A 314 3.25 2.74 -2.51
C ASP A 314 4.78 2.57 -2.40
N VAL A 315 5.28 1.33 -2.40
CA VAL A 315 6.73 1.07 -2.40
C VAL A 315 7.38 1.69 -3.65
N MET A 316 6.78 1.52 -4.83
CA MET A 316 7.30 2.08 -6.08
C MET A 316 7.31 3.62 -6.14
N VAL A 317 6.32 4.27 -5.51
CA VAL A 317 6.24 5.73 -5.42
C VAL A 317 7.30 6.24 -4.45
N PHE A 318 7.34 5.69 -3.24
CA PHE A 318 8.20 6.20 -2.17
C PHE A 318 9.67 5.80 -2.33
N SER A 319 9.98 4.75 -3.08
CA SER A 319 11.35 4.42 -3.48
C SER A 319 12.02 5.54 -4.30
N ASN A 320 11.23 6.40 -4.96
CA ASN A 320 11.71 7.53 -5.77
C ASN A 320 11.83 8.85 -4.98
N ASN A 321 11.33 8.87 -3.73
CA ASN A 321 11.30 10.08 -2.92
C ASN A 321 12.69 10.45 -2.37
N PRO A 322 12.95 11.76 -2.17
CA PRO A 322 14.17 12.23 -1.53
C PRO A 322 14.41 11.55 -0.18
N GLY A 323 15.65 11.10 0.04
CA GLY A 323 16.08 10.43 1.27
C GLY A 323 16.05 8.92 1.19
N ILE A 324 15.28 8.35 0.24
CA ILE A 324 15.33 6.93 -0.14
C ILE A 324 16.13 6.81 -1.43
N ASP A 325 15.64 7.47 -2.49
CA ASP A 325 16.28 7.56 -3.81
C ASP A 325 16.80 6.21 -4.34
N LEU A 326 16.03 5.14 -4.11
CA LEU A 326 16.41 3.75 -4.38
C LEU A 326 16.80 3.58 -5.87
N HIS A 327 15.94 4.03 -6.77
CA HIS A 327 16.18 3.91 -8.20
C HIS A 327 17.38 4.74 -8.67
N LYS A 328 17.60 5.93 -8.08
CA LYS A 328 18.78 6.74 -8.38
C LYS A 328 20.07 6.02 -7.94
N LYS A 329 20.06 5.35 -6.79
CA LYS A 329 21.21 4.58 -6.29
C LYS A 329 21.51 3.35 -7.13
N PHE A 330 20.48 2.57 -7.49
CA PHE A 330 20.67 1.31 -8.22
C PHE A 330 20.79 1.46 -9.74
N ARG A 331 20.12 2.46 -10.34
CA ARG A 331 20.07 2.66 -11.81
C ARG A 331 20.74 3.95 -12.27
N GLY A 332 21.30 4.75 -11.36
CA GLY A 332 21.84 6.09 -11.65
C GLY A 332 20.79 7.16 -11.97
N LYS A 333 19.52 6.79 -12.15
CA LYS A 333 18.43 7.69 -12.57
C LYS A 333 17.16 7.43 -11.75
N LYS A 334 16.38 8.49 -11.51
CA LYS A 334 15.05 8.38 -10.88
C LYS A 334 14.07 7.71 -11.84
N ASN A 335 13.01 7.12 -11.28
CA ASN A 335 11.89 6.65 -12.10
C ASN A 335 11.26 7.81 -12.86
N HIS A 336 10.78 7.49 -14.06
CA HIS A 336 10.10 8.44 -14.91
C HIS A 336 8.88 9.05 -14.20
N GLU A 337 8.71 10.36 -14.34
CA GLU A 337 7.71 11.14 -13.61
C GLU A 337 6.27 10.70 -13.94
N GLY A 338 5.99 10.41 -15.21
CA GLY A 338 4.70 9.87 -15.64
C GLY A 338 4.35 8.54 -14.94
N PHE A 339 5.33 7.63 -14.82
CA PHE A 339 5.12 6.35 -14.13
C PHE A 339 4.85 6.56 -12.64
N HIS A 340 5.62 7.44 -11.99
CA HIS A 340 5.40 7.81 -10.60
C HIS A 340 4.00 8.42 -10.37
N CYS A 341 3.50 9.23 -11.31
CA CYS A 341 2.14 9.77 -11.25
C CYS A 341 1.06 8.70 -11.36
N VAL A 342 1.21 7.76 -12.32
CA VAL A 342 0.28 6.64 -12.50
C VAL A 342 0.21 5.77 -11.25
N CYS A 343 1.35 5.39 -10.68
CA CYS A 343 1.38 4.64 -9.41
C CYS A 343 0.72 5.42 -8.27
N GLY A 344 0.94 6.74 -8.20
CA GLY A 344 0.28 7.62 -7.25
C GLY A 344 -1.25 7.66 -7.38
N LEU A 345 -1.77 7.68 -8.61
CA LEU A 345 -3.20 7.60 -8.92
C LEU A 345 -3.79 6.25 -8.55
N ILE A 346 -3.11 5.14 -8.85
CA ILE A 346 -3.54 3.79 -8.46
C ILE A 346 -3.60 3.69 -6.94
N SER A 347 -2.56 4.16 -6.23
CA SER A 347 -2.53 4.22 -4.76
C SER A 347 -3.71 5.03 -4.20
N ALA A 348 -4.01 6.19 -4.79
CA ALA A 348 -5.12 7.03 -4.34
C ALA A 348 -6.48 6.36 -4.60
N THR A 349 -6.66 5.77 -5.79
CA THR A 349 -7.92 5.17 -6.25
C THR A 349 -8.25 3.89 -5.47
N THR A 350 -7.26 3.06 -5.14
CA THR A 350 -7.48 1.87 -4.29
C THR A 350 -8.01 2.24 -2.90
N VAL A 351 -7.51 3.34 -2.32
CA VAL A 351 -8.03 3.83 -1.04
C VAL A 351 -9.41 4.49 -1.20
N LEU A 352 -9.64 5.17 -2.32
CA LEU A 352 -10.96 5.72 -2.66
C LEU A 352 -11.99 4.59 -2.77
N TYR A 353 -11.67 3.51 -3.48
CA TYR A 353 -12.49 2.31 -3.61
C TYR A 353 -12.85 1.72 -2.23
N ASN A 354 -11.88 1.58 -1.34
CA ASN A 354 -12.12 1.03 0.00
C ASN A 354 -13.11 1.88 0.82
N ASN A 355 -13.02 3.20 0.68
CA ASN A 355 -13.91 4.15 1.36
C ASN A 355 -15.23 4.43 0.61
N PHE A 356 -15.34 3.98 -0.64
CA PHE A 356 -16.54 4.22 -1.43
C PHE A 356 -17.72 3.43 -0.83
N PRO A 357 -18.93 4.01 -0.77
CA PRO A 357 -20.11 3.33 -0.25
C PRO A 357 -20.34 1.98 -0.95
N ASN A 358 -20.80 0.98 -0.20
CA ASN A 358 -21.26 -0.27 -0.80
C ASN A 358 -22.62 -0.06 -1.49
N ALA A 359 -22.92 -0.85 -2.51
CA ALA A 359 -24.23 -0.89 -3.14
C ALA A 359 -25.27 -1.28 -2.08
N LYS A 360 -26.47 -0.69 -2.15
CA LYS A 360 -27.60 -1.19 -1.36
C LYS A 360 -27.91 -2.59 -1.87
N LYS A 361 -27.89 -3.58 -0.97
CA LYS A 361 -28.32 -4.94 -1.27
C LYS A 361 -29.83 -5.00 -1.36
#